data_AF-A0A5C7TF63-F1
#
_entry.id   AF-A0A5C7TF63-F1
#
_cell.length_a   1.000
_cell.length_b   1.000
_cell.length_c   1.000
_cell.angle_alpha   90.00
_cell.angle_beta   90.00
_cell.angle_gamma   90.00
#
_symmetry.space_group_name_H-M   'P 1'
#
loop_
_entity.id
_entity.type
_entity.pdbx_description
1 polymer ?
#
loop_
_entity_poly.entity_id
_entity_poly.type
_entity_poly.pdbx_seq_one_letter_code
_entity_poly.pdbx_strand_id
1 'polypeptide(L)' 'MTNHVSTLNVLLYGEPIATITNVGNDRTLFAFMDSYINDESRPVLGLGFKDSLGGLLT' A
#
# COMPACT_ATOMS: atom_id res chain seq x y z
N MET A 1 -14.77 22.50 -8.70
CA MET A 1 -14.10 21.34 -9.29
C MET A 1 -14.39 20.15 -8.39
N THR A 2 -15.07 19.13 -8.89
CA THR A 2 -15.45 17.96 -8.07
C THR A 2 -14.24 17.05 -7.95
N ASN A 3 -13.73 16.89 -6.73
CA ASN A 3 -12.58 16.03 -6.49
C ASN A 3 -13.07 14.57 -6.44
N HIS A 4 -12.77 13.79 -7.48
CA HIS A 4 -13.24 12.41 -7.57
C HIS A 4 -12.29 11.50 -6.79
N VAL A 5 -12.74 11.03 -5.62
CA VAL A 5 -11.98 10.06 -4.82
C VAL A 5 -12.27 8.67 -5.34
N SER A 6 -11.22 7.91 -5.66
CA SER A 6 -11.32 6.51 -6.05
C SER A 6 -10.24 5.67 -5.38
N THR A 7 -10.54 4.40 -5.17
CA THR A 7 -9.64 3.47 -4.49
C THR A 7 -9.47 2.21 -5.33
N LEU A 8 -8.22 1.76 -5.45
CA LEU A 8 -7.83 0.50 -6.08
C LEU A 8 -7.18 -0.41 -5.03
N ASN A 9 -7.64 -1.66 -4.97
CA ASN A 9 -7.03 -2.67 -4.10
C ASN A 9 -5.75 -3.21 -4.74
N VAL A 10 -4.71 -3.38 -3.93
CA VAL A 10 -3.45 -4.01 -4.32
C VAL A 10 -3.41 -5.40 -3.71
N LEU A 11 -3.28 -6.41 -4.57
CA LEU A 11 -3.22 -7.81 -4.18
C LEU A 11 -1.81 -8.34 -4.41
N LEU A 12 -1.31 -9.13 -3.48
CA LEU A 12 -0.06 -9.89 -3.60
C LEU A 12 -0.38 -11.38 -3.47
N TYR A 13 -0.14 -12.12 -4.54
CA TYR A 13 -0.53 -13.53 -4.65
C TYR A 13 -2.03 -13.80 -4.43
N GLY A 14 -2.89 -12.83 -4.76
CA GLY A 14 -4.34 -12.93 -4.58
C GLY A 14 -4.84 -12.40 -3.23
N GLU A 15 -3.94 -12.13 -2.28
CA GLU A 15 -4.31 -11.58 -0.98
C GLU A 15 -4.25 -10.04 -1.01
N PRO A 16 -5.28 -9.33 -0.52
CA PRO A 16 -5.26 -7.87 -0.46
C PRO A 16 -4.28 -7.40 0.63
N ILE A 17 -3.35 -6.53 0.26
CA ILE A 17 -2.28 -6.07 1.16
C ILE A 17 -2.21 -4.55 1.32
N ALA A 18 -2.79 -3.80 0.39
CA ALA A 18 -2.74 -2.35 0.38
C ALA A 18 -3.85 -1.73 -0.48
N THR A 19 -3.98 -0.42 -0.40
CA THR A 19 -4.84 0.39 -1.29
C THR A 19 -4.05 1.51 -1.94
N ILE A 20 -4.45 1.85 -3.16
CA ILE A 20 -4.05 3.05 -3.87
C ILE A 20 -5.27 3.96 -3.95
N THR A 21 -5.23 5.11 -3.28
CA THR A 21 -6.32 6.09 -3.28
C THR A 21 -5.92 7.30 -4.10
N ASN A 22 -6.65 7.55 -5.18
CA ASN A 22 -6.59 8.82 -5.90
C ASN A 22 -7.42 9.83 -5.10
N VAL A 23 -6.76 10.84 -4.53
CA VAL A 23 -7.41 11.93 -3.79
C VAL A 23 -7.57 13.19 -4.66
N GLY A 24 -7.39 13.02 -5.97
CA GLY A 24 -7.38 14.02 -7.02
C GLY A 24 -6.23 15.02 -6.91
N ASN A 25 -6.30 16.05 -7.76
CA ASN A 25 -5.27 17.09 -7.86
C ASN A 25 -3.85 16.50 -8.09
N ASP A 26 -3.77 15.48 -8.96
CA ASP A 26 -2.59 14.68 -9.29
C ASP A 26 -1.90 14.00 -8.09
N ARG A 27 -2.62 13.80 -6.99
CA ARG A 27 -2.11 13.14 -5.79
C ARG A 27 -2.74 11.77 -5.58
N THR A 28 -1.86 10.81 -5.32
CA THR A 28 -2.21 9.44 -4.98
C THR A 28 -1.58 9.06 -3.66
N LEU A 29 -2.32 8.33 -2.83
CA LEU A 29 -1.85 7.76 -1.57
C LEU A 29 -1.74 6.24 -1.73
N PHE A 30 -0.68 5.67 -1.18
CA PHE A 30 -0.52 4.23 -1.03
C PHE A 30 -0.52 3.91 0.47
N ALA A 31 -1.34 2.96 0.90
CA ALA A 31 -1.42 2.56 2.31
C ALA A 31 -1.51 1.03 2.43
N PHE A 32 -0.64 0.45 3.26
CA PHE A 32 -0.71 -0.98 3.60
C PHE A 32 -1.87 -1.25 4.57
N MET A 33 -2.41 -2.47 4.51
CA MET A 33 -3.39 -2.96 5.48
C MET A 33 -2.71 -3.40 6.77
N ASP A 34 -3.36 -3.18 7.91
CA ASP A 34 -2.85 -3.61 9.21
C ASP A 34 -2.58 -5.12 9.27
N SER A 35 -3.40 -5.93 8.60
CA SER A 35 -3.19 -7.38 8.50
C SER A 35 -1.87 -7.73 7.82
N TYR A 36 -1.45 -6.94 6.81
CA TYR A 36 -0.20 -7.15 6.10
C TYR A 36 0.99 -6.63 6.92
N ILE A 37 0.91 -5.44 7.53
CA ILE A 37 2.06 -4.87 8.27
C ILE A 37 2.39 -5.65 9.54
N ASN A 38 1.38 -6.24 10.19
CA ASN A 38 1.53 -6.98 11.43
C ASN A 38 1.96 -8.45 11.22
N ASP A 39 1.98 -8.93 9.98
CA ASP A 39 2.52 -10.25 9.65
C ASP A 39 4.05 -10.15 9.46
N GLU A 40 4.80 -10.72 10.42
CA GLU A 40 6.27 -10.81 10.35
C GLU A 40 6.75 -11.73 9.23
N SER A 41 5.92 -12.69 8.79
CA SER A 41 6.21 -13.63 7.70
C SER A 41 5.72 -13.15 6.33
N ARG A 42 5.23 -11.91 6.24
CA ARG A 42 4.61 -11.36 5.03
C ARG A 42 5.51 -11.48 3.79
N PRO A 43 4.94 -11.81 2.62
CA PRO A 43 5.67 -11.76 1.37
C PRO A 43 6.07 -10.32 1.03
N VAL A 44 7.26 -10.11 0.49
CA VAL A 44 7.77 -8.77 0.13
C VAL A 44 7.14 -8.29 -1.17
N LEU A 45 6.43 -7.17 -1.15
CA LEU A 45 5.88 -6.54 -2.37
C LEU A 45 6.99 -5.96 -3.27
N GLY A 46 8.02 -5.35 -2.68
CA GLY A 46 9.16 -4.79 -3.40
C GLY A 46 10.17 -4.12 -2.46
N LEU A 47 11.42 -4.00 -2.89
CA LEU A 47 12.48 -3.40 -2.08
C LEU A 47 12.27 -1.89 -1.82
N GLY A 48 11.54 -1.19 -2.70
CA GLY A 48 11.22 0.23 -2.52
C GLY A 48 10.29 0.53 -1.32
N PHE A 49 9.70 -0.51 -0.71
CA PHE A 49 8.87 -0.39 0.49
C PHE A 49 9.64 -0.80 1.76
N LYS A 50 10.94 -1.08 1.66
CA LYS A 50 11.76 -1.45 2.81
C LYS A 50 12.60 -0.28 3.31
N ASP A 51 12.75 -0.21 4.63
CA ASP A 51 13.75 0.66 5.26
C ASP A 51 15.15 0.03 5.18
N SER A 52 16.16 0.77 5.68
CA SER A 52 17.56 0.31 5.69
C SER A 52 17.83 -0.95 6.53
N LEU A 53 16.92 -1.30 7.45
CA LEU A 53 17.00 -2.48 8.32
C LEU A 53 16.15 -3.64 7.76
N GLY A 54 15.47 -3.44 6.63
CA GLY A 54 14.62 -4.43 5.98
C GLY A 54 13.17 -4.46 6.48
N GLY A 55 12.81 -3.57 7.41
CA GLY A 55 11.44 -3.31 7.87
C GLY A 55 10.60 -2.61 6.80
N LEU A 56 9.30 -2.45 7.03
CA LEU A 56 8.41 -1.76 6.09
C LEU A 56 8.48 -0.25 6.31
N LEU A 57 8.51 0.53 5.23
CA LEU A 57 8.27 1.97 5.29
C LEU A 57 6.79 2.21 5.61
N THR A 58 6.51 2.76 6.81
CA THR A 58 5.17 3.09 7.30
C THR A 58 5.07 4.55 7.67
#